data_AF-A0A1N6W7U5-F1
#
_entry.id   AF-A0A1N6W7U5-F1
#
_cell.length_a   1.000
_cell.length_b   1.000
_cell.length_c   1.000
_cell.angle_alpha   90.00
_cell.angle_beta   90.00
_cell.angle_gamma   90.00
#
_symmetry.space_group_name_H-M   'P 1'
#
loop_
_entity.id
_entity.type
_entity.pdbx_description
1 polymer ?
#
loop_
_entity_poly.entity_id
_entity_poly.type
_entity_poly.pdbx_seq_one_letter_code
_entity_poly.pdbx_strand_id
1 'polypeptide(L)'
;MLSHIVISVLLCTASCEPAEIRVWDGDSIRLGMGQQSEAVRIFNIDAPEMEGRCIHETDLARQAKIRLAEILQGRRVEILRQGTDRYGRTLAAIRVEGRDVGDILVDEGLARTWAGRREPWC
;
A
#
# COMPACT_ATOMS: atom_id res chain seq x y z
N MET A 1 5.44 2.93 -18.07
CA MET A 1 4.51 2.38 -17.07
C MET A 1 4.01 3.54 -16.22
N LEU A 2 2.71 3.62 -15.91
CA LEU A 2 2.20 4.71 -15.06
C LEU A 2 2.95 4.69 -13.72
N SER A 3 3.37 5.86 -13.24
CA SER A 3 4.10 5.97 -11.96
C SER A 3 3.27 5.49 -10.78
N HIS A 4 1.94 5.46 -10.90
CA HIS A 4 0.98 5.00 -9.91
C HIS A 4 -0.28 4.48 -10.60
N ILE A 5 -1.09 3.71 -9.88
CA ILE A 5 -2.43 3.27 -10.31
C ILE A 5 -3.45 4.12 -9.54
N VAL A 6 -4.38 4.77 -10.25
CA VAL A 6 -5.48 5.49 -9.62
C VAL A 6 -6.65 4.53 -9.44
N ILE A 7 -7.17 4.43 -8.22
CA ILE A 7 -8.30 3.60 -7.87
C ILE A 7 -9.35 4.42 -7.12
N SER A 8 -10.61 3.98 -7.19
CA SER A 8 -11.72 4.56 -6.44
C SER A 8 -12.11 3.61 -5.31
N VAL A 9 -12.36 4.14 -4.12
CA VAL A 9 -12.73 3.37 -2.94
C VAL A 9 -13.85 4.06 -2.17
N LEU A 10 -14.49 3.35 -1.26
CA LEU A 10 -15.29 3.93 -0.19
C LEU A 10 -14.44 3.96 1.08
N LEU A 11 -13.90 5.12 1.44
CA LEU A 11 -13.08 5.27 2.64
C LEU A 11 -13.98 5.38 3.86
N CYS A 12 -13.86 4.43 4.78
CA CYS A 12 -14.73 4.28 5.94
C CYS A 12 -14.00 4.68 7.22
N THR A 13 -14.68 5.53 8.02
CA THR A 13 -14.35 5.83 9.41
C THR A 13 -15.62 5.67 10.24
N ALA A 14 -16.24 6.75 10.71
CA ALA A 14 -17.59 6.72 11.27
C ALA A 14 -18.69 6.64 10.18
N SER A 15 -18.42 7.22 9.01
CA SER A 15 -19.19 7.06 7.76
C SER A 15 -18.25 6.64 6.63
N CYS A 16 -18.81 6.25 5.48
CA CYS A 16 -18.02 5.89 4.29
C CYS A 16 -18.23 6.93 3.19
N GLU A 17 -17.14 7.52 2.72
CA GLU A 17 -17.16 8.54 1.67
C GLU A 17 -16.37 8.07 0.44
N PRO A 18 -16.79 8.40 -0.79
CA PRO A 18 -16.00 8.13 -1.98
C PRO A 18 -14.64 8.84 -1.91
N ALA A 19 -13.58 8.12 -2.25
CA ALA A 19 -12.23 8.68 -2.32
C ALA A 19 -11.43 8.10 -3.48
N GLU A 20 -10.47 8.86 -3.97
CA GLU A 20 -9.44 8.39 -4.90
C GLU A 20 -8.14 8.09 -4.15
N ILE A 21 -7.57 6.93 -4.44
CA ILE A 21 -6.26 6.50 -3.94
C ILE A 21 -5.31 6.36 -5.13
N ARG A 22 -4.08 6.86 -4.99
CA ARG A 22 -2.98 6.55 -5.90
C ARG A 22 -2.09 5.49 -5.27
N VAL A 23 -2.07 4.29 -5.86
CA VAL A 23 -1.17 3.20 -5.45
C VAL A 23 0.20 3.41 -6.07
N TRP A 24 1.21 3.66 -5.26
CA TRP A 24 2.55 4.05 -5.71
C TRP A 24 3.44 2.82 -5.95
N ASP A 25 3.44 1.89 -5.00
CA ASP A 25 4.15 0.60 -5.02
C ASP A 25 3.36 -0.43 -4.19
N GLY A 26 4.00 -1.54 -3.79
CA GLY A 26 3.36 -2.64 -3.07
C GLY A 26 3.08 -2.40 -1.58
N ASP A 27 3.59 -1.31 -0.98
CA ASP A 27 3.30 -0.96 0.42
C ASP A 27 2.95 0.52 0.63
N SER A 28 2.94 1.34 -0.43
CA SER A 28 2.76 2.79 -0.34
C SER A 28 1.62 3.29 -1.24
N ILE A 29 0.72 4.09 -0.64
CA ILE A 29 -0.38 4.77 -1.32
C ILE A 29 -0.36 6.28 -1.06
N ARG A 30 -1.09 7.05 -1.87
CA ARG A 30 -1.40 8.45 -1.58
C ARG A 30 -2.91 8.69 -1.58
N LEU A 31 -3.40 9.36 -0.53
CA LEU A 31 -4.78 9.79 -0.38
C LEU A 31 -4.92 11.27 -0.76
N GLY A 32 -6.00 11.62 -1.45
CA GLY A 32 -6.28 13.00 -1.86
C GLY A 32 -5.44 13.48 -3.04
N MET A 33 -5.68 14.71 -3.49
CA MET A 33 -5.13 15.26 -4.74
C MET A 33 -4.19 16.45 -4.48
N GLY A 34 -3.22 16.64 -5.38
CA GLY A 34 -2.31 17.79 -5.35
C GLY A 34 -1.32 17.79 -4.17
N GLN A 35 -0.91 18.99 -3.77
CA GLN A 35 0.11 19.20 -2.73
C GLN A 35 -0.33 18.78 -1.32
N GLN A 36 -1.63 18.65 -1.09
CA GLN A 36 -2.19 18.24 0.22
C GLN A 36 -2.39 16.72 0.32
N SER A 37 -1.89 15.95 -0.65
CA SER A 37 -2.03 14.49 -0.59
C SER A 37 -1.23 13.88 0.56
N GLU A 38 -1.87 12.99 1.31
CA GLU A 38 -1.24 12.24 2.38
C GLU A 38 -0.53 11.03 1.78
N ALA A 39 0.77 10.89 2.03
CA ALA A 39 1.51 9.67 1.71
C ALA A 39 1.38 8.68 2.87
N VAL A 40 0.91 7.48 2.58
CA VAL A 40 0.68 6.42 3.57
C VAL A 40 1.52 5.20 3.21
N ARG A 41 2.24 4.64 4.19
CA ARG A 41 2.91 3.34 4.10
C ARG A 41 2.21 2.32 4.99
N ILE A 42 1.95 1.13 4.45
CA ILE A 42 1.43 -0.01 5.19
C ILE A 42 2.51 -0.47 6.17
N PHE A 43 2.23 -0.34 7.46
CA PHE A 43 3.28 -0.40 8.49
C PHE A 43 3.79 -1.82 8.80
N ASN A 44 2.94 -2.85 8.65
CA ASN A 44 3.21 -4.22 9.05
C ASN A 44 3.94 -5.04 7.98
N ILE A 45 4.24 -4.44 6.81
CA ILE A 45 4.89 -5.13 5.70
C ILE A 45 6.08 -4.37 5.12
N ASP A 46 6.89 -5.10 4.36
CA ASP A 46 7.85 -4.59 3.39
C ASP A 46 7.50 -5.18 2.02
N ALA A 47 7.28 -4.33 1.02
CA ALA A 47 7.12 -4.77 -0.37
C ALA A 47 8.44 -4.59 -1.14
N PRO A 48 8.65 -5.36 -2.23
CA PRO A 48 9.79 -5.15 -3.12
C PRO A 48 9.75 -3.76 -3.78
N GLU A 49 10.92 -3.17 -4.01
CA GLU A 49 11.03 -1.83 -4.59
C GLU A 49 10.85 -1.86 -6.11
N MET A 50 10.19 -0.83 -6.67
CA MET A 50 9.92 -0.73 -8.11
C MET A 50 11.19 -0.66 -8.96
N GLU A 51 12.28 -0.14 -8.39
CA GLU A 51 13.63 -0.15 -8.95
C GLU A 51 14.48 -1.19 -8.22
N GLY A 52 14.08 -2.46 -8.37
CA GLY A 52 14.73 -3.59 -7.72
C GLY A 52 16.16 -3.82 -8.20
N ARG A 53 16.99 -4.45 -7.35
CA ARG A 53 18.39 -4.79 -7.67
C ARG A 53 18.52 -5.93 -8.67
N CYS A 54 17.46 -6.72 -8.85
CA CYS A 54 17.37 -7.79 -9.85
C CYS A 54 15.99 -7.81 -10.52
N ILE A 55 15.91 -8.53 -11.64
CA ILE A 55 14.67 -8.68 -12.43
C ILE A 55 13.54 -9.27 -11.56
N HIS A 56 13.86 -10.28 -10.74
CA HIS A 56 12.89 -10.91 -9.85
C HIS A 56 12.24 -9.92 -8.87
N GLU A 57 13.04 -9.08 -8.21
CA GLU A 57 12.54 -8.03 -7.31
C GLU A 57 11.63 -7.04 -8.05
N THR A 58 12.04 -6.60 -9.24
CA THR A 58 11.27 -5.64 -10.05
C THR A 58 9.93 -6.23 -10.52
N ASP A 59 9.91 -7.50 -10.92
CA ASP A 59 8.71 -8.20 -11.33
C ASP A 59 7.77 -8.45 -10.15
N LEU A 60 8.31 -8.77 -8.97
CA LEU A 60 7.52 -8.95 -7.76
C LEU A 60 6.95 -7.60 -7.26
N ALA A 61 7.71 -6.51 -7.35
CA ALA A 61 7.24 -5.16 -7.02
C ALA A 61 6.03 -4.76 -7.88
N ARG A 62 6.08 -5.05 -9.19
CA ARG A 62 4.95 -4.80 -10.10
C ARG A 62 3.72 -5.62 -9.73
N GLN A 63 3.90 -6.91 -9.42
CA GLN A 63 2.81 -7.78 -8.99
C GLN A 63 2.19 -7.27 -7.70
N ALA A 64 3.01 -6.92 -6.69
CA ALA A 64 2.53 -6.37 -5.42
C ALA A 64 1.73 -5.08 -5.61
N LYS A 65 2.22 -4.14 -6.44
CA LYS A 65 1.52 -2.90 -6.77
C LYS A 65 0.17 -3.13 -7.45
N ILE A 66 0.13 -3.99 -8.46
CA ILE A 66 -1.11 -4.34 -9.17
C ILE A 66 -2.10 -4.98 -8.20
N ARG A 67 -1.61 -5.92 -7.39
CA ARG A 67 -2.45 -6.64 -6.44
C ARG A 67 -3.02 -5.74 -5.36
N LEU A 68 -2.22 -4.83 -4.81
CA LEU A 68 -2.69 -3.82 -3.86
C LEU A 68 -3.82 -2.98 -4.47
N ALA A 69 -3.70 -2.58 -5.74
CA ALA A 69 -4.76 -1.86 -6.43
C ALA A 69 -6.04 -2.71 -6.58
N GLU A 70 -5.91 -3.99 -6.95
CA GLU A 70 -7.05 -4.92 -7.08
C GLU A 70 -7.78 -5.17 -5.75
N ILE A 71 -7.04 -5.35 -4.65
CA ILE A 71 -7.62 -5.57 -3.32
C ILE A 71 -8.48 -4.37 -2.90
N LEU A 72 -8.00 -3.16 -3.19
CA LEU A 72 -8.64 -1.91 -2.75
C LEU A 72 -9.74 -1.41 -3.69
N GLN A 73 -9.63 -1.65 -5.00
CA GLN A 73 -10.50 -1.06 -6.02
C GLN A 73 -11.98 -1.36 -5.77
N GLY A 74 -12.78 -0.29 -5.65
CA GLY A 74 -14.23 -0.35 -5.45
C GLY A 74 -14.66 -0.92 -4.10
N ARG A 75 -13.74 -1.08 -3.14
CA ARG A 75 -14.03 -1.67 -1.82
C ARG A 75 -14.21 -0.61 -0.74
N ARG A 76 -14.78 -1.06 0.38
CA ARG A 76 -14.81 -0.32 1.64
C ARG A 76 -13.46 -0.47 2.32
N VAL A 77 -12.74 0.63 2.49
CA VAL A 77 -11.36 0.66 2.99
C VAL A 77 -11.33 1.41 4.32
N GLU A 78 -10.67 0.84 5.31
CA GLU A 78 -10.36 1.50 6.58
C GLU A 78 -8.86 1.76 6.65
N ILE A 79 -8.46 2.95 7.11
CA ILE A 79 -7.04 3.33 7.27
C ILE A 79 -6.79 3.68 8.73
N LEU A 80 -6.15 2.75 9.44
CA LEU A 80 -5.86 2.82 10.86
C LEU A 80 -4.45 3.40 11.06
N ARG A 81 -4.37 4.72 11.22
CA ARG A 81 -3.12 5.47 11.35
C ARG A 81 -2.53 5.30 12.74
N GLN A 82 -1.21 5.13 12.83
CA GLN A 82 -0.51 4.90 14.11
C GLN A 82 0.76 5.74 14.31
N GLY A 83 1.15 6.55 13.33
CA GLY A 83 2.30 7.44 13.46
C GLY A 83 2.82 7.92 12.11
N THR A 84 4.04 8.44 12.12
CA THR A 84 4.74 8.90 10.91
C THR A 84 6.15 8.33 10.89
N ASP A 85 6.66 8.05 9.69
CA ASP A 85 8.06 7.70 9.51
C ASP A 85 8.96 8.94 9.40
N ARG A 86 10.28 8.72 9.38
CA ARG A 86 11.29 9.79 9.26
C ARG A 86 11.20 10.62 7.96
N TYR A 87 10.45 10.15 6.97
CA TYR A 87 10.24 10.80 5.69
C TYR A 87 8.90 11.57 5.64
N GLY A 88 8.15 11.56 6.75
CA GLY A 88 6.86 12.23 6.85
C GLY A 88 5.70 11.45 6.24
N ARG A 89 5.87 10.15 5.91
CA ARG A 89 4.74 9.30 5.51
C ARG A 89 3.98 8.87 6.74
N THR A 90 2.66 8.86 6.67
CA THR A 90 1.81 8.22 7.68
C THR A 90 2.04 6.71 7.66
N LEU A 91 2.27 6.12 8.83
CA LEU A 91 2.25 4.68 9.03
C LEU A 91 0.83 4.26 9.38
N ALA A 92 0.27 3.31 8.63
CA ALA A 92 -1.10 2.84 8.87
C ALA A 92 -1.26 1.36 8.55
N ALA A 93 -2.21 0.71 9.23
CA ALA A 93 -2.82 -0.53 8.76
C ALA A 93 -3.92 -0.16 7.75
N ILE A 94 -4.05 -0.93 6.68
CA ILE A 94 -5.16 -0.79 5.72
C ILE A 94 -6.00 -2.05 5.80
N ARG A 95 -7.31 -1.89 5.94
CA ARG A 95 -8.25 -3.01 5.97
C ARG A 95 -9.29 -2.92 4.86
N VAL A 96 -9.65 -4.08 4.33
CA VAL A 96 -10.78 -4.28 3.43
C VAL A 96 -11.63 -5.40 4.02
N GLU A 97 -12.93 -5.13 4.22
CA GLU A 97 -13.88 -6.12 4.74
C GLU A 97 -13.41 -6.77 6.07
N GLY A 98 -12.75 -5.98 6.92
CA GLY A 98 -12.22 -6.42 8.22
C GLY A 98 -10.90 -7.19 8.15
N ARG A 99 -10.35 -7.46 6.96
CA ARG A 99 -9.05 -8.13 6.77
C ARG A 99 -7.94 -7.12 6.55
N ASP A 100 -6.77 -7.39 7.13
CA ASP A 100 -5.58 -6.58 6.91
C ASP A 100 -5.01 -6.83 5.51
N VAL A 101 -4.81 -5.75 4.75
CA VAL A 101 -4.31 -5.81 3.36
C VAL A 101 -2.83 -6.19 3.32
N GLY A 102 -2.05 -5.79 4.32
CA GLY A 102 -0.67 -6.20 4.43
C GLY A 102 -0.55 -7.71 4.60
N ASP A 103 -1.36 -8.29 5.49
CA ASP A 103 -1.38 -9.74 5.71
C ASP A 103 -1.79 -10.50 4.43
N ILE A 104 -2.78 -10.00 3.67
CA ILE A 104 -3.15 -10.59 2.38
C ILE A 104 -1.95 -10.62 1.42
N LEU A 105 -1.21 -9.52 1.31
CA LEU A 105 -0.04 -9.46 0.42
C LEU A 105 1.10 -10.38 0.87
N VAL A 106 1.27 -10.57 2.18
CA VAL A 106 2.23 -11.52 2.74
C VAL A 106 1.82 -12.97 2.43
N ASP A 107 0.54 -13.31 2.66
CA ASP A 107 0.00 -14.64 2.39
C ASP A 107 0.11 -15.02 0.90
N GLU A 108 -0.01 -14.03 0.01
CA GLU A 108 0.13 -14.20 -1.44
C GLU A 108 1.61 -14.17 -1.91
N GLY A 109 2.57 -13.99 -1.00
CA GLY A 109 4.01 -13.97 -1.32
C GLY A 109 4.48 -12.70 -2.04
N LEU A 110 3.72 -11.62 -1.96
CA LEU A 110 3.98 -10.33 -2.63
C LEU A 110 4.62 -9.30 -1.71
N ALA A 111 4.62 -9.55 -0.41
CA ALA A 111 5.27 -8.74 0.61
C ALA A 111 5.85 -9.65 1.72
N ARG A 112 6.69 -9.09 2.59
CA ARG A 112 7.15 -9.74 3.83
C ARG A 112 6.61 -8.99 5.03
N THR A 113 6.39 -9.70 6.14
CA THR A 113 6.12 -9.03 7.41
C THR A 113 7.31 -8.13 7.80
N TRP A 114 7.02 -6.91 8.24
CA TRP A 114 8.05 -5.95 8.62
C TRP A 114 8.84 -6.43 9.84
N ALA A 115 10.12 -6.77 9.64
CA ALA A 115 11.01 -7.27 10.68
C ALA A 115 11.88 -6.17 11.35
N GLY A 116 11.50 -4.89 11.21
CA GLY A 116 12.28 -3.75 11.73
C GLY A 116 13.38 -3.25 10.77
N ARG A 117 13.62 -3.96 9.67
CA ARG A 117 14.53 -3.55 8.59
C ARG A 117 14.08 -4.15 7.27
N ARG A 118 14.57 -3.56 6.17
CA ARG A 118 14.43 -4.13 4.83
C ARG A 118 15.34 -5.33 4.65
N GLU A 119 14.82 -6.31 3.94
CA GLU A 119 15.54 -7.54 3.59
C GLU A 119 15.68 -7.67 2.07
N PRO A 120 16.72 -8.36 1.58
CA PRO A 120 16.94 -8.48 0.15
C PRO A 120 15.90 -9.39 -0.52
N TRP A 121 15.45 -8.99 -1.71
CA TRP A 121 14.54 -9.76 -2.57
C TRP A 121 15.26 -10.57 -3.66
N CYS A 122 16.54 -10.28 -3.84
CA CYS A 122 17.52 -11.12 -4.50
C CYS A 122 18.27 -11.89 -3.38
#